data_AF-A0A8I6YD04-F1
#
_entry.id   AF-A0A8I6YD04-F1
#
_cell.length_a   1.000
_cell.length_b   1.000
_cell.length_c   1.000
_cell.angle_alpha   90.00
_cell.angle_beta   90.00
_cell.angle_gamma   90.00
#
_symmetry.space_group_name_H-M   'P 1'
#
loop_
_entity.id
_entity.type
_entity.pdbx_description
1 polymer ?
#
loop_
_entity_poly.entity_id
_entity_poly.type
_entity_poly.pdbx_seq_one_letter_code
_entity_poly.pdbx_strand_id
1 'polypeptide(L)'
;MGANSSSRHEHELMCKLLSRAVEAMRSFAGFVFNPFDALEADDLTATRRDLAGVPVFTVGPLHKRSPASSRSLLQQDRSCLDWLDAQAPVSVLYIRFSSLASMSSANLDPCYATLWCRQVCS
;
A
#
# COMPACT_ATOMS: atom_id res chain seq x y z
N MET A 1 12.18 25.77 3.68
CA MET A 1 10.98 25.36 4.43
C MET A 1 9.76 25.99 3.78
N GLY A 2 8.89 25.17 3.19
CA GLY A 2 7.66 25.63 2.54
C GLY A 2 7.11 24.52 1.66
N ALA A 3 6.20 23.70 2.17
CA ALA A 3 5.43 22.80 1.32
C ALA A 3 4.68 23.67 0.30
N ASN A 4 4.89 23.41 -0.99
CA ASN A 4 4.32 24.15 -2.12
C ASN A 4 2.80 24.25 -1.93
N SER A 5 2.18 25.41 -2.17
CA SER A 5 0.75 25.64 -1.90
C SER A 5 -0.15 24.63 -2.62
N SER A 6 0.30 24.11 -3.76
CA SER A 6 -0.33 23.02 -4.52
C SER A 6 -0.43 21.71 -3.74
N SER A 7 0.64 21.28 -3.07
CA SER A 7 0.65 19.99 -2.36
C SER A 7 -0.20 20.03 -1.09
N ARG A 8 -0.29 21.20 -0.44
CA ARG A 8 -1.22 21.43 0.68
C ARG A 8 -2.67 21.38 0.23
N HIS A 9 -2.98 21.92 -0.95
CA HIS A 9 -4.32 21.89 -1.51
C HIS A 9 -4.76 20.48 -1.91
N GLU A 10 -3.88 19.71 -2.56
CA GLU A 10 -4.13 18.29 -2.90
C GLU A 10 -4.36 17.45 -1.64
N HIS A 11 -3.56 17.66 -0.59
CA HIS A 11 -3.75 16.99 0.70
C HIS A 11 -5.11 17.31 1.32
N GLU A 12 -5.54 18.58 1.29
CA GLU A 12 -6.85 18.99 1.79
C GLU A 12 -7.99 18.33 1.02
N LEU A 13 -7.89 18.26 -0.31
CA LEU A 13 -8.86 17.56 -1.15
C LEU A 13 -8.92 16.07 -0.84
N MET A 14 -7.77 15.43 -0.64
CA MET A 14 -7.70 14.02 -0.23
C MET A 14 -8.35 13.79 1.13
N CYS A 15 -8.08 14.66 2.12
CA CYS A 15 -8.74 14.57 3.42
C CYS A 15 -10.26 14.71 3.30
N LYS A 16 -10.75 15.68 2.52
CA LYS A 16 -12.20 15.84 2.27
C LYS A 16 -12.81 14.62 1.60
N LEU A 17 -12.11 14.04 0.63
CA LEU A 17 -12.56 12.83 -0.06
C LEU A 17 -12.64 11.65 0.90
N LEU A 18 -11.62 11.44 1.73
CA LEU A 18 -11.57 10.38 2.74
C LEU A 18 -12.69 10.54 3.77
N SER A 19 -12.91 11.74 4.30
CA SER A 19 -14.00 11.99 5.25
C SER A 19 -15.37 11.64 4.67
N ARG A 20 -15.64 12.07 3.43
CA ARG A 20 -16.90 11.75 2.75
C ARG A 20 -17.05 10.25 2.49
N ALA A 21 -15.96 9.57 2.12
CA ALA A 21 -15.97 8.12 1.94
C ALA A 21 -16.30 7.41 3.26
N VAL A 22 -15.68 7.83 4.37
CA VAL A 22 -15.92 7.28 5.71
C VAL A 22 -17.35 7.49 6.17
N GLU A 23 -17.92 8.67 5.96
CA GLU A 23 -19.32 8.96 6.26
C GLU A 23 -20.27 8.05 5.47
N ALA A 24 -19.99 7.86 4.18
CA ALA A 24 -20.80 7.01 3.31
C ALA A 24 -20.75 5.53 3.73
N MET A 25 -19.66 5.05 4.35
CA MET A 25 -19.55 3.65 4.78
C MET A 25 -20.66 3.24 5.75
N ARG A 26 -21.22 4.17 6.52
CA ARG A 26 -22.29 3.89 7.49
C ARG A 26 -23.63 3.50 6.85
N SER A 27 -23.82 3.79 5.57
CA SER A 27 -25.03 3.39 4.82
C SER A 27 -24.85 2.11 4.01
N PHE A 28 -23.67 1.49 4.07
CA PHE A 28 -23.40 0.25 3.33
C PHE A 28 -24.05 -0.95 4.02
N ALA A 29 -24.40 -1.96 3.22
CA ALA A 29 -24.92 -3.23 3.73
C ALA A 29 -23.87 -4.06 4.47
N GLY A 30 -22.59 -3.74 4.29
CA GLY A 30 -21.46 -4.40 4.92
C GLY A 30 -20.13 -3.86 4.41
N PHE A 31 -19.08 -4.09 5.17
CA PHE A 31 -17.72 -3.67 4.86
C PHE A 31 -16.78 -4.88 4.84
N VAL A 32 -16.07 -5.08 3.73
CA VAL A 32 -15.07 -6.15 3.60
C VAL A 32 -13.69 -5.54 3.79
N PHE A 33 -12.96 -6.06 4.77
CA PHE A 33 -11.65 -5.57 5.15
C PHE A 33 -10.60 -6.68 5.05
N ASN A 34 -9.39 -6.34 4.63
CA ASN A 34 -8.28 -7.28 4.46
C ASN A 34 -7.18 -7.01 5.51
N PRO A 35 -7.43 -7.31 6.79
CA PRO A 35 -6.45 -7.05 7.83
C PRO A 35 -5.32 -8.08 7.83
N PHE A 36 -4.24 -7.71 8.51
CA PHE A 36 -3.33 -8.65 9.13
C PHE A 36 -3.54 -8.61 10.65
N ASP A 37 -4.39 -9.50 11.15
CA ASP A 37 -4.91 -9.48 12.53
C ASP A 37 -3.82 -9.31 13.62
N ALA A 38 -2.64 -9.89 13.41
CA ALA A 38 -1.54 -9.80 14.37
C ALA A 38 -0.96 -8.37 14.54
N LEU A 39 -1.15 -7.49 13.56
CA LEU A 39 -0.69 -6.09 13.62
C LEU A 39 -1.84 -5.10 13.83
N GLU A 40 -3.07 -5.43 13.43
CA GLU A 40 -4.18 -4.47 13.30
C GLU A 40 -5.38 -4.79 14.21
N ALA A 41 -5.22 -5.63 15.24
CA ALA A 41 -6.32 -6.08 16.11
C ALA A 41 -7.07 -4.92 16.81
N ASP A 42 -6.32 -3.93 17.32
CA ASP A 42 -6.92 -2.78 18.01
C ASP A 42 -7.66 -1.86 17.02
N ASP A 43 -7.08 -1.63 15.85
CA ASP A 43 -7.68 -0.82 14.78
C ASP A 43 -8.95 -1.48 14.21
N LEU A 44 -8.95 -2.80 14.07
CA LEU A 44 -10.13 -3.58 13.71
C LEU A 44 -11.26 -3.41 14.73
N THR A 45 -10.89 -3.42 16.01
CA THR A 45 -11.85 -3.26 17.10
C THR A 45 -12.44 -1.85 17.10
N ALA A 46 -11.62 -0.82 16.90
CA ALA A 46 -12.08 0.56 16.73
C ALA A 46 -13.02 0.69 15.51
N THR A 47 -12.62 0.14 14.37
CA THR A 47 -13.41 0.16 13.12
C THR A 47 -14.80 -0.45 13.32
N ARG A 48 -14.90 -1.59 14.02
CA ARG A 48 -16.19 -2.23 14.33
C ARG A 48 -17.08 -1.37 15.23
N ARG A 49 -16.49 -0.56 16.13
CA ARG A 49 -17.24 0.39 16.97
C ARG A 49 -17.73 1.58 16.14
N ASP A 50 -16.86 2.14 15.29
CA ASP A 50 -17.17 3.33 14.48
C ASP A 50 -18.22 3.06 13.39
N LEU A 51 -18.26 1.82 12.92
CA LEU A 51 -19.23 1.31 11.96
C LEU A 51 -20.35 0.49 12.63
N ALA A 52 -20.68 0.77 13.89
CA ALA A 52 -21.76 0.09 14.60
C ALA A 52 -23.05 0.06 13.76
N GLY A 53 -23.60 -1.14 13.54
CA GLY A 53 -24.77 -1.37 12.67
C GLY A 53 -24.44 -1.81 11.24
N VAL A 54 -23.18 -1.68 10.81
CA VAL A 54 -22.68 -2.21 9.53
C VAL A 54 -21.82 -3.46 9.80
N PRO A 55 -22.18 -4.63 9.23
CA PRO A 55 -21.36 -5.83 9.37
C PRO A 55 -19.96 -5.64 8.78
N VAL A 56 -18.91 -5.93 9.56
CA VAL A 56 -17.49 -5.88 9.13
C VAL A 56 -16.96 -7.30 8.95
N PHE A 57 -16.64 -7.68 7.72
CA PHE A 57 -16.10 -8.97 7.34
C PHE A 57 -14.59 -8.89 7.13
N THR A 58 -13.81 -9.60 7.93
CA THR A 58 -12.35 -9.67 7.78
C THR A 58 -11.98 -10.87 6.91
N VAL A 59 -11.29 -10.63 5.79
CA VAL A 59 -10.93 -11.68 4.82
C VAL A 59 -9.42 -11.86 4.65
N GLY A 60 -8.62 -11.15 5.44
CA GLY A 60 -7.18 -11.06 5.25
C GLY A 60 -6.33 -12.16 5.90
N PRO A 61 -5.02 -12.19 5.58
CA PRO A 61 -4.39 -11.46 4.48
C PRO A 61 -4.68 -12.15 3.12
N LEU A 62 -5.32 -11.43 2.19
CA LEU A 62 -5.76 -11.96 0.90
C LEU A 62 -4.61 -12.52 0.05
N HIS A 63 -3.41 -11.97 0.16
CA HIS A 63 -2.24 -12.44 -0.58
C HIS A 63 -1.80 -13.86 -0.19
N LYS A 64 -2.17 -14.35 1.01
CA LYS A 64 -1.93 -15.75 1.43
C LYS A 64 -3.04 -16.70 1.00
N ARG A 65 -4.23 -16.16 0.71
CA ARG A 65 -5.46 -16.92 0.42
C ARG A 65 -5.75 -17.01 -1.08
N SER A 66 -5.16 -16.13 -1.87
CA SER A 66 -5.22 -16.17 -3.32
C SER A 66 -4.12 -17.09 -3.84
N PRO A 67 -4.43 -18.19 -4.56
CA PRO A 67 -3.41 -18.86 -5.34
C PRO A 67 -2.79 -17.85 -6.31
N ALA A 68 -1.50 -18.00 -6.60
CA ALA A 68 -0.78 -17.14 -7.55
C ALA A 68 -1.49 -17.21 -8.92
N SER A 69 -2.43 -16.31 -9.14
CA SER A 69 -3.22 -16.29 -10.36
C SER A 69 -2.37 -15.61 -11.42
N SER A 70 -2.14 -16.28 -12.55
CA SER A 70 -1.53 -15.72 -13.76
C SER A 70 -2.42 -14.66 -14.44
N ARG A 71 -3.24 -13.95 -13.67
CA ARG A 71 -4.24 -12.96 -14.10
C ARG A 71 -3.73 -11.52 -14.03
N SER A 72 -2.42 -11.34 -14.02
CA SER A 72 -1.84 -10.01 -14.24
C SER A 72 -2.23 -9.54 -15.65
N LEU A 73 -2.81 -8.33 -15.76
CA LEU A 73 -3.10 -7.70 -17.06
C LEU A 73 -1.84 -7.41 -17.89
N LEU A 74 -0.66 -7.48 -17.25
CA LEU A 74 0.66 -7.28 -17.84
C LEU A 74 1.51 -8.54 -17.73
N GLN A 75 2.40 -8.77 -18.70
CA GLN A 75 3.41 -9.82 -18.60
C GLN A 75 4.33 -9.49 -17.42
N GLN A 76 4.43 -10.41 -16.47
CA GLN A 76 5.29 -10.25 -15.30
C GLN A 76 6.74 -10.47 -15.72
N ASP A 77 7.61 -9.48 -15.52
CA ASP A 77 9.04 -9.68 -15.67
C ASP A 77 9.56 -10.53 -14.50
N ARG A 78 10.19 -11.65 -14.85
CA ARG A 78 10.75 -12.61 -13.88
C ARG A 78 12.27 -12.51 -13.80
N SER A 79 12.92 -11.64 -14.57
CA SER A 79 14.38 -11.46 -14.57
C SER A 79 14.92 -11.13 -13.17
N CYS A 80 14.16 -10.37 -12.39
CA CYS A 80 14.47 -10.04 -11.00
C CYS A 80 14.49 -11.25 -10.06
N LEU A 81 13.72 -12.30 -10.36
CA LEU A 81 13.70 -13.54 -9.58
C LEU A 81 14.93 -14.38 -9.89
N ASP A 82 15.32 -14.48 -11.17
CA ASP A 82 16.55 -15.18 -11.56
C ASP A 82 17.79 -14.53 -10.90
N TRP A 83 17.82 -13.19 -10.83
CA TRP A 83 18.87 -12.48 -10.10
C TRP A 83 18.84 -12.75 -8.59
N LEU A 84 17.64 -12.84 -7.98
CA LEU A 84 17.45 -13.11 -6.56
C LEU A 84 17.92 -14.53 -6.20
N ASP A 85 17.60 -15.51 -7.04
CA ASP A 85 17.98 -16.92 -6.85
C ASP A 85 19.50 -17.14 -6.90
N ALA A 86 20.25 -16.24 -7.54
CA ALA A 86 21.71 -16.27 -7.59
C ALA A 86 22.40 -15.67 -6.35
N GLN A 87 21.66 -15.03 -5.44
CA GLN A 87 22.23 -14.42 -4.23
C GLN A 87 22.30 -15.44 -3.08
N ALA A 88 23.16 -15.18 -2.09
CA ALA A 88 23.23 -16.01 -0.89
C ALA A 88 21.92 -15.89 -0.07
N PRO A 89 21.53 -16.93 0.69
CA PRO A 89 20.37 -16.85 1.56
C PRO A 89 20.47 -15.65 2.52
N VAL A 90 19.38 -14.88 2.65
CA VAL A 90 19.27 -13.74 3.58
C VAL A 90 20.26 -12.59 3.28
N SER A 91 20.85 -12.52 2.07
CA SER A 91 21.80 -11.46 1.69
C SER A 91 21.19 -10.26 0.96
N VAL A 92 19.88 -10.29 0.67
CA VAL A 92 19.20 -9.26 -0.14
C VAL A 92 18.22 -8.46 0.72
N LEU A 93 18.33 -7.14 0.66
CA LEU A 93 17.39 -6.20 1.26
C LEU A 93 16.33 -5.81 0.23
N TYR A 94 15.06 -6.08 0.55
CA TYR A 94 13.93 -5.70 -0.28
C TYR A 94 13.36 -4.33 0.11
N ILE A 95 13.30 -3.39 -0.84
CA ILE A 95 12.73 -2.05 -0.64
C ILE A 95 11.70 -1.77 -1.72
N ARG A 96 10.46 -1.47 -1.34
CA ARG A 96 9.39 -1.02 -2.25
C ARG A 96 8.61 0.11 -1.60
N PHE A 97 8.35 1.14 -2.38
CA PHE A 97 7.46 2.23 -2.01
C PHE A 97 6.08 2.01 -2.64
N SER A 98 5.03 2.46 -1.95
CA SER A 98 3.67 2.46 -2.50
C SER A 98 3.63 3.31 -3.77
N SER A 99 2.74 2.99 -4.71
CA SER A 99 2.59 3.71 -5.98
C SER A 99 2.20 5.19 -5.82
N LEU A 100 1.70 5.57 -4.65
CA LEU A 100 1.35 6.95 -4.29
C LEU A 100 2.50 7.71 -3.61
N ALA A 101 3.67 7.09 -3.43
CA ALA A 101 4.80 7.75 -2.80
C ALA A 101 5.36 8.84 -3.73
N SER A 102 5.35 10.08 -3.24
CA SER A 102 6.03 11.21 -3.86
C SER A 102 7.19 11.64 -2.96
N MET A 103 8.42 11.43 -3.43
CA MET A 103 9.63 11.87 -2.74
C MET A 103 10.24 13.03 -3.51
N SER A 104 10.54 14.13 -2.82
CA SER A 104 11.31 15.21 -3.42
C SER A 104 12.75 14.75 -3.66
N SER A 105 13.38 15.24 -4.73
CA SER A 105 14.78 14.94 -5.06
C SER A 105 15.75 15.28 -3.93
N ALA A 106 15.43 16.26 -3.10
CA ALA A 106 16.22 16.64 -1.93
C ALA A 106 16.19 15.62 -0.77
N ASN A 107 15.18 14.74 -0.73
CA ASN A 107 15.01 13.70 0.29
C ASN A 107 15.45 12.32 -0.20
N LEU A 108 15.92 12.21 -1.44
CA LEU A 108 16.50 11.00 -2.00
C LEU A 108 18.02 11.14 -1.89
N ASP A 109 18.66 10.45 -0.93
CA ASP A 109 20.13 10.36 -0.98
C ASP A 109 20.55 9.80 -2.34
N PRO A 110 21.72 10.20 -2.87
CA PRO A 110 22.26 9.66 -4.12
C PRO A 110 22.30 8.13 -4.15
N CYS A 111 22.48 7.49 -2.98
CA CYS A 111 22.46 6.03 -2.80
C CYS A 111 21.06 5.42 -2.99
N TYR A 112 19.97 6.11 -2.62
CA TYR A 112 18.60 5.64 -2.84
C TYR A 112 18.13 5.91 -4.28
N ALA A 113 18.55 7.04 -4.88
CA ALA A 113 18.23 7.36 -6.27
C ALA A 113 18.83 6.36 -7.27
N THR A 114 20.05 5.86 -6.99
CA THR A 114 20.69 4.83 -7.82
C THR A 114 19.99 3.46 -7.72
N LEU A 115 19.46 3.10 -6.54
CA LEU A 115 18.61 1.91 -6.38
C LEU A 115 17.28 2.05 -7.13
N TRP A 116 16.69 3.25 -7.13
CA TRP A 116 15.42 3.52 -7.79
C TRP A 116 15.52 3.47 -9.33
N CYS A 117 16.56 4.08 -9.92
CA CYS A 117 16.77 4.04 -11.37
C CYS A 117 17.13 2.64 -11.91
N ARG A 118 17.77 1.78 -11.10
CA ARG A 118 18.12 0.41 -11.54
C ARG A 118 16.90 -0.51 -11.64
N GLN A 119 15.86 -0.28 -10.85
CA GLN A 119 14.66 -1.13 -10.81
C GLN A 119 13.58 -0.73 -11.84
N VAL A 120 13.61 0.50 -12.36
CA VAL A 120 12.61 1.01 -13.32
C VAL A 120 13.05 0.82 -14.79
N CYS A 121 14.34 0.55 -15.04
CA CYS A 121 14.91 0.47 -16.38
C CYS A 121 15.48 -0.91 -16.79
N SER A 122 14.99 -2.02 -16.24
CA SER A 122 15.20 -3.36 -16.84
C SER A 122 13.93 -3.87 -17.49
#